data_AF-A0A942NE45-F1
#
_entry.id   AF-A0A942NE45-F1
#
_cell.length_a   1.000
_cell.length_b   1.000
_cell.length_c   1.000
_cell.angle_alpha   90.00
_cell.angle_beta   90.00
_cell.angle_gamma   90.00
#
_symmetry.space_group_name_H-M   'P 1'
#
loop_
_entity.id
_entity.type
_entity.pdbx_description
1 polymer ?
#
loop_
_entity_poly.entity_id
_entity_poly.type
_entity_poly.pdbx_seq_one_letter_code
_entity_poly.pdbx_strand_id
1 'polypeptide(L)'
;MSVIKVKRGLAANLPTSGMNPGEFLFATDTGDLYICQSATIKILLAKGTDLGLYLAKAQNLADVPDKAAARTNLGVYSTTEVDQLLAGLRWKEPVKACTTANITLSATMTVDGVALVAGDRVLVRAQTDQKTNGIYVVAAGAWTRASDADTAAELLNAAVFASQGTQFADTAWVCTTDSISLGTSNITFVQFAGSSTYLGGYGVDITGNTIDLNLDELAADTTMVGADQIVFIDISATGTARFKKITRDNFLTGLGITSDT
;
A
#
# COMPACT_ATOMS: atom_id res chain seq x y z
N MET A 1 57.79 -1.46 -39.55
CA MET A 1 56.51 -1.89 -38.95
C MET A 1 56.08 -3.17 -39.65
N SER A 2 56.10 -4.31 -38.97
CA SER A 2 55.71 -5.59 -39.59
C SER A 2 54.19 -5.71 -39.56
N VAL A 3 53.57 -5.83 -40.73
CA VAL A 3 52.12 -6.04 -40.85
C VAL A 3 51.86 -7.54 -40.93
N ILE A 4 51.21 -8.10 -39.91
CA ILE A 4 50.74 -9.49 -39.94
C ILE A 4 49.47 -9.53 -40.80
N LYS A 5 49.52 -10.31 -41.88
CA LYS A 5 48.35 -10.56 -42.73
C LYS A 5 47.71 -11.87 -42.28
N VAL A 6 46.40 -11.84 -42.03
CA VAL A 6 45.60 -13.05 -41.80
C VAL A 6 45.08 -13.59 -43.14
N LYS A 7 44.89 -14.91 -43.23
CA LYS A 7 44.20 -15.51 -44.39
C LYS A 7 42.76 -15.01 -44.40
N ARG A 8 42.29 -14.56 -45.57
CA ARG A 8 40.98 -13.93 -45.71
C ARG A 8 40.34 -14.27 -47.04
N GLY A 9 39.02 -14.31 -47.07
CA GLY A 9 38.21 -14.56 -48.27
C GLY A 9 36.72 -14.57 -47.93
N LEU A 10 35.87 -14.86 -48.92
CA LEU A 10 34.45 -15.13 -48.66
C LEU A 10 34.32 -16.33 -47.73
N ALA A 11 33.30 -16.38 -46.86
CA ALA A 11 33.12 -17.45 -45.88
C ALA A 11 33.12 -18.84 -46.53
N ALA A 12 32.50 -18.97 -47.71
CA ALA A 12 32.44 -20.20 -48.51
C ALA A 12 33.81 -20.62 -49.08
N ASN A 13 34.74 -19.68 -49.23
CA ASN A 13 36.06 -19.88 -49.84
C ASN A 13 37.17 -19.98 -48.80
N LEU A 14 36.85 -19.90 -47.50
CA LEU A 14 37.82 -20.16 -46.46
C LEU A 14 38.24 -21.64 -46.46
N PRO A 15 39.50 -21.96 -46.17
CA PRO A 15 39.97 -23.35 -46.12
C PRO A 15 39.09 -24.23 -45.23
N THR A 16 38.87 -25.46 -45.69
CA THR A 16 38.15 -26.53 -44.97
C THR A 16 39.06 -27.72 -44.65
N SER A 17 40.27 -27.74 -45.20
CA SER A 17 41.31 -28.72 -44.94
C SER A 17 42.70 -28.07 -45.06
N GLY A 18 43.74 -28.72 -44.53
CA GLY A 18 45.12 -28.21 -44.59
C GLY A 18 45.40 -26.97 -43.75
N MET A 19 44.57 -26.70 -42.73
CA MET A 19 44.75 -25.59 -41.80
C MET A 19 45.79 -25.93 -40.71
N ASN A 20 46.55 -24.95 -40.25
CA ASN A 20 47.44 -25.16 -39.10
C ASN A 20 46.73 -24.79 -37.80
N PRO A 21 46.81 -25.61 -36.73
CA PRO A 21 46.29 -25.22 -35.42
C PRO A 21 46.84 -23.85 -34.97
N GLY A 22 45.96 -22.98 -34.48
CA GLY A 22 46.28 -21.61 -34.06
C GLY A 22 46.25 -20.56 -35.19
N GLU A 23 46.07 -20.97 -36.45
CA GLU A 23 45.97 -20.02 -37.56
C GLU A 23 44.65 -19.24 -37.54
N PHE A 24 44.72 -17.92 -37.77
CA PHE A 24 43.55 -17.05 -37.90
C PHE A 24 43.03 -16.99 -39.34
N LEU A 25 41.71 -17.09 -39.50
CA LEU A 25 41.00 -16.94 -40.78
C LEU A 25 39.92 -15.87 -40.64
N PHE A 26 39.79 -15.00 -41.64
CA PHE A 26 38.81 -13.92 -41.65
C PHE A 26 37.85 -14.02 -42.84
N ALA A 27 36.55 -14.11 -42.58
CA ALA A 27 35.52 -14.10 -43.61
C ALA A 27 35.12 -12.66 -43.94
N THR A 28 35.44 -12.18 -45.14
CA THR A 28 35.30 -10.77 -45.50
C THR A 28 33.86 -10.33 -45.78
N ASP A 29 32.97 -11.28 -46.10
CA ASP A 29 31.56 -11.07 -46.39
C ASP A 29 30.68 -11.04 -45.13
N THR A 30 31.00 -11.88 -44.15
CA THR A 30 30.25 -11.98 -42.88
C THR A 30 30.90 -11.20 -41.74
N GLY A 31 32.19 -10.85 -41.86
CA GLY A 31 32.97 -10.24 -40.79
C GLY A 31 33.39 -11.23 -39.69
N ASP A 32 33.17 -12.53 -39.91
CA ASP A 32 33.49 -13.57 -38.94
C ASP A 32 35.00 -13.80 -38.83
N LEU A 33 35.50 -13.91 -37.60
CA LEU A 33 36.88 -14.30 -37.30
C LEU A 33 36.90 -15.72 -36.73
N TYR A 34 37.75 -16.57 -37.28
CA TYR A 34 37.93 -17.96 -36.87
C TYR A 34 39.36 -18.23 -36.41
N ILE A 35 39.52 -19.22 -35.52
CA ILE A 35 40.81 -19.86 -35.23
C ILE A 35 40.77 -21.33 -35.62
N CYS A 36 41.82 -21.81 -36.26
CA CYS A 36 41.94 -23.21 -36.64
C CYS A 36 42.30 -24.05 -35.41
N GLN A 37 41.50 -25.07 -35.11
CA GLN A 37 41.77 -26.01 -34.01
C GLN A 37 42.55 -27.24 -34.53
N SER A 38 42.33 -27.62 -35.78
CA SER A 38 42.99 -28.74 -36.45
C SER A 38 43.11 -28.50 -37.95
N ALA A 39 43.62 -29.49 -38.69
CA ALA A 39 43.70 -29.45 -40.15
C ALA A 39 42.35 -29.25 -40.85
N THR A 40 41.24 -29.61 -40.21
CA THR A 40 39.89 -29.58 -40.80
C THR A 40 38.86 -28.82 -39.97
N ILE A 41 39.18 -28.49 -38.71
CA ILE A 41 38.27 -27.81 -37.79
C ILE A 41 38.71 -26.36 -37.58
N LYS A 42 37.78 -25.43 -37.82
CA LYS A 42 37.88 -24.02 -37.43
C LYS A 42 36.79 -23.70 -36.42
N ILE A 43 37.13 -22.93 -35.40
CA ILE A 43 36.20 -22.43 -34.37
C ILE A 43 35.92 -20.96 -34.66
N LEU A 44 34.64 -20.58 -34.61
CA LEU A 44 34.23 -19.18 -34.68
C LEU A 44 34.61 -18.47 -33.38
N LEU A 45 35.49 -17.48 -33.45
CA LEU A 45 35.90 -16.65 -32.31
C LEU A 45 35.04 -15.41 -32.16
N ALA A 46 34.66 -14.79 -33.27
CA ALA A 46 33.77 -13.64 -33.29
C ALA A 46 32.90 -13.72 -34.53
N LYS A 47 31.58 -13.62 -34.35
CA LYS A 47 30.62 -13.52 -35.44
C LYS A 47 30.45 -12.05 -35.80
N GLY A 48 30.61 -11.68 -37.06
CA GLY A 48 30.51 -10.29 -37.49
C GLY A 48 29.10 -9.70 -37.27
N THR A 49 28.06 -10.53 -37.25
CA THR A 49 26.69 -10.13 -36.92
C THR A 49 26.45 -9.91 -35.44
N ASP A 50 27.28 -10.49 -34.56
CA ASP A 50 27.07 -10.47 -33.11
C ASP A 50 27.79 -9.31 -32.42
N LEU A 51 28.50 -8.47 -33.20
CA LEU A 51 29.08 -7.22 -32.73
C LEU A 51 28.01 -6.25 -32.15
N GLY A 52 26.71 -6.53 -32.32
CA GLY A 52 25.58 -5.84 -31.70
C GLY A 52 24.72 -6.69 -30.75
N LEU A 53 25.11 -7.92 -30.41
CA LEU A 53 24.38 -8.82 -29.50
C LEU A 53 24.95 -8.83 -28.07
N TYR A 54 26.02 -8.06 -27.82
CA TYR A 54 26.54 -7.84 -26.47
C TYR A 54 25.96 -6.57 -25.88
N LEU A 55 25.59 -6.64 -24.61
CA LEU A 55 25.28 -5.45 -23.83
C LEU A 55 26.55 -4.60 -23.72
N ALA A 56 26.53 -3.39 -24.26
CA ALA A 56 27.62 -2.45 -24.13
C ALA A 56 27.76 -2.06 -22.65
N LYS A 57 28.92 -2.35 -22.04
CA LYS A 57 29.21 -2.01 -20.64
C LYS A 57 28.90 -0.54 -20.29
N ALA A 58 29.10 0.37 -21.25
CA ALA A 58 28.85 1.80 -21.07
C ALA A 58 27.35 2.18 -21.07
N GLN A 59 26.47 1.33 -21.59
CA GLN A 59 25.04 1.62 -21.73
C GLN A 59 24.20 1.11 -20.56
N ASN A 60 24.78 0.38 -19.60
CA ASN A 60 24.11 -0.08 -18.39
C ASN A 60 22.69 -0.65 -18.63
N LEU A 61 22.56 -1.59 -19.58
CA LEU A 61 21.31 -2.24 -19.99
C LEU A 61 20.31 -1.36 -20.76
N ALA A 62 20.65 -0.11 -21.11
CA ALA A 62 19.79 0.75 -21.92
C ALA A 62 19.58 0.20 -23.34
N ASP A 63 20.55 -0.57 -23.83
CA ASP A 63 20.62 -1.23 -25.13
C ASP A 63 19.86 -2.56 -25.20
N VAL A 64 19.21 -3.01 -24.12
CA VAL A 64 18.25 -4.11 -24.15
C VAL A 64 17.07 -3.74 -25.07
N PRO A 65 16.84 -4.46 -26.19
CA PRO A 65 15.80 -4.12 -27.17
C PRO A 65 14.38 -4.16 -26.62
N ASP A 66 14.09 -5.16 -25.79
CA ASP A 66 12.82 -5.29 -25.06
C ASP A 66 13.10 -5.53 -23.58
N LYS A 67 13.02 -4.44 -22.81
CA LYS A 67 13.25 -4.47 -21.37
C LYS A 67 12.20 -5.30 -20.65
N ALA A 68 10.97 -5.40 -21.17
CA ALA A 68 9.90 -6.17 -20.54
C ALA A 68 10.15 -7.68 -20.72
N ALA A 69 10.43 -8.13 -21.93
CA ALA A 69 10.77 -9.53 -22.19
C ALA A 69 12.03 -9.96 -21.40
N ALA A 70 13.05 -9.10 -21.33
CA ALA A 70 14.26 -9.37 -20.55
C ALA A 70 13.98 -9.54 -19.05
N ARG A 71 13.11 -8.70 -18.47
CA ARG A 71 12.67 -8.83 -17.07
C ARG A 71 11.92 -10.14 -16.82
N THR A 72 11.00 -10.50 -17.72
CA THR A 72 10.23 -11.75 -17.63
C THR A 72 11.14 -12.97 -17.61
N ASN A 73 12.15 -13.00 -18.49
CA ASN A 73 13.09 -14.13 -18.55
C ASN A 73 13.99 -14.25 -17.31
N LEU A 74 14.29 -13.13 -16.63
CA LEU A 74 15.06 -13.11 -15.39
C LEU A 74 14.21 -13.31 -14.12
N GLY A 75 12.88 -13.31 -14.24
CA GLY A 75 11.98 -13.37 -13.08
C GLY A 75 12.05 -12.12 -12.19
N VAL A 76 12.33 -10.95 -12.76
CA VAL A 76 12.39 -9.67 -12.03
C VAL A 76 11.24 -8.76 -12.41
N TYR A 77 10.69 -8.01 -11.45
CA TYR A 77 9.59 -7.07 -11.67
C TYR A 77 10.09 -5.65 -11.96
N SER A 78 9.36 -4.86 -12.74
CA SER A 78 9.62 -3.41 -12.89
C SER A 78 9.00 -2.65 -11.73
N THR A 79 9.71 -1.66 -11.19
CA THR A 79 9.14 -0.72 -10.21
C THR A 79 7.92 -0.01 -10.79
N THR A 80 7.96 0.43 -12.04
CA THR A 80 6.83 1.11 -12.70
C THR A 80 5.62 0.19 -12.89
N GLU A 81 5.82 -1.08 -13.23
CA GLU A 81 4.69 -2.03 -13.40
C GLU A 81 4.08 -2.38 -12.05
N VAL A 82 4.91 -2.56 -11.02
CA VAL A 82 4.44 -2.76 -9.64
C VAL A 82 3.69 -1.52 -9.13
N ASP A 83 4.21 -0.32 -9.39
CA ASP A 83 3.57 0.95 -9.00
C ASP A 83 2.23 1.15 -9.71
N GLN A 84 2.13 0.76 -10.99
CA GLN A 84 0.88 0.80 -11.76
C GLN A 84 -0.12 -0.26 -11.30
N LEU A 85 0.33 -1.44 -10.89
CA LEU A 85 -0.52 -2.47 -10.29
C LEU A 85 -1.02 -2.06 -8.90
N LEU A 86 -0.31 -1.18 -8.20
CA LEU A 86 -0.69 -0.63 -6.90
C LEU A 86 -1.61 0.60 -6.99
N ALA A 87 -2.04 1.01 -8.20
CA ALA A 87 -2.73 2.28 -8.47
C ALA A 87 -4.15 2.45 -7.85
N GLY A 88 -4.58 1.57 -6.95
CA GLY A 88 -5.78 1.79 -6.14
C GLY A 88 -5.45 2.43 -4.79
N LEU A 89 -4.68 1.71 -3.97
CA LEU A 89 -4.32 2.11 -2.62
C LEU A 89 -2.80 2.04 -2.46
N ARG A 90 -2.19 3.15 -2.05
CA ARG A 90 -0.75 3.22 -1.79
C ARG A 90 -0.46 2.76 -0.37
N TRP A 91 -0.28 1.45 -0.20
CA TRP A 91 0.01 0.86 1.11
C TRP A 91 1.31 1.41 1.72
N LYS A 92 1.22 1.75 3.00
CA LYS A 92 2.30 2.21 3.88
C LYS A 92 2.67 1.12 4.86
N GLU A 93 3.86 1.25 5.46
CA GLU A 93 4.20 0.37 6.57
C GLU A 93 3.16 0.50 7.70
N PRO A 94 2.79 -0.62 8.36
CA PRO A 94 1.76 -0.62 9.37
C PRO A 94 2.11 0.32 10.53
N VAL A 95 1.06 0.86 11.15
CA VAL A 95 1.18 1.61 12.40
C VAL A 95 0.84 0.70 13.56
N LYS A 96 1.44 1.00 14.71
CA LYS A 96 1.18 0.28 15.94
C LYS A 96 -0.19 0.62 16.52
N ALA A 97 -0.58 1.89 16.49
CA ALA A 97 -1.87 2.36 16.99
C ALA A 97 -2.41 3.55 16.19
N CYS A 98 -3.69 3.85 16.38
CA CYS A 98 -4.41 4.95 15.74
C CYS A 98 -4.95 5.91 16.80
N THR A 99 -4.83 7.22 16.59
CA THR A 99 -5.31 8.21 17.57
C THR A 99 -6.84 8.24 17.66
N THR A 100 -7.39 8.16 18.88
CA THR A 100 -8.83 8.31 19.16
C THR A 100 -9.23 9.76 19.46
N ALA A 101 -8.27 10.63 19.77
CA ALA A 101 -8.49 12.04 20.10
C ALA A 101 -7.26 12.89 19.71
N ASN A 102 -7.37 14.21 19.92
CA ASN A 102 -6.27 15.15 19.70
C ASN A 102 -5.11 14.87 20.68
N ILE A 103 -3.88 14.85 20.18
CA ILE A 103 -2.67 14.57 20.98
C ILE A 103 -1.57 15.60 20.69
N THR A 104 -0.63 15.76 21.62
CA THR A 104 0.62 16.48 21.35
C THR A 104 1.59 15.58 20.61
N LEU A 105 2.11 16.00 19.45
CA LEU A 105 3.04 15.20 18.65
C LEU A 105 4.47 15.25 19.20
N SER A 106 4.64 14.83 20.45
CA SER A 106 5.94 14.76 21.13
C SER A 106 5.90 13.77 22.29
N ALA A 107 7.08 13.31 22.72
CA ALA A 107 7.24 12.37 23.82
C ALA A 107 6.55 11.02 23.59
N THR A 108 6.89 10.04 24.42
CA THR A 108 6.20 8.74 24.44
C THR A 108 4.88 8.86 25.18
N MET A 109 3.84 8.16 24.73
CA MET A 109 2.51 8.19 25.33
C MET A 109 1.74 6.90 25.06
N THR A 110 0.54 6.81 25.64
CA THR A 110 -0.41 5.75 25.32
C THR A 110 -1.41 6.25 24.28
N VAL A 111 -1.57 5.52 23.18
CA VAL A 111 -2.58 5.80 22.13
C VAL A 111 -3.45 4.57 21.96
N ASP A 112 -4.77 4.75 22.06
CA ASP A 112 -5.76 3.66 21.97
C ASP A 112 -5.43 2.45 22.87
N GLY A 113 -5.04 2.73 24.12
CA GLY A 113 -4.64 1.71 25.10
C GLY A 113 -3.25 1.08 24.88
N VAL A 114 -2.53 1.46 23.82
CA VAL A 114 -1.19 0.93 23.50
C VAL A 114 -0.10 1.91 23.96
N ALA A 115 0.81 1.45 24.82
CA ALA A 115 1.98 2.22 25.23
C ALA A 115 3.01 2.30 24.10
N LEU A 116 3.32 3.50 23.64
CA LEU A 116 4.23 3.76 22.53
C LEU A 116 5.65 4.05 23.02
N VAL A 117 6.63 3.60 22.26
CA VAL A 117 8.06 3.89 22.46
C VAL A 117 8.65 4.58 21.23
N ALA A 118 9.82 5.21 21.38
CA ALA A 118 10.49 5.85 20.26
C ALA A 118 10.75 4.86 19.12
N GLY A 119 10.47 5.28 17.88
CA GLY A 119 10.53 4.45 16.68
C GLY A 119 9.21 3.76 16.31
N ASP A 120 8.22 3.68 17.21
CA ASP A 120 6.89 3.19 16.86
C ASP A 120 6.22 4.13 15.84
N ARG A 121 5.40 3.57 14.95
CA ARG A 121 4.60 4.33 13.98
C ARG A 121 3.17 4.48 14.48
N VAL A 122 2.58 5.66 14.31
CA VAL A 122 1.20 5.97 14.73
C VAL A 122 0.44 6.65 13.61
N LEU A 123 -0.79 6.20 13.34
CA LEU A 123 -1.71 6.96 12.51
C LEU A 123 -2.36 8.06 13.35
N VAL A 124 -1.97 9.31 13.06
CA VAL A 124 -2.55 10.50 13.66
C VAL A 124 -3.68 10.99 12.77
N ARG A 125 -4.91 10.74 13.17
CA ARG A 125 -6.13 11.08 12.41
C ARG A 125 -7.13 11.97 13.13
N ALA A 126 -6.91 12.22 14.42
CA ALA A 126 -7.89 12.88 15.29
C ALA A 126 -7.40 14.23 15.82
N GLN A 127 -6.50 14.91 15.08
CA GLN A 127 -6.07 16.28 15.42
C GLN A 127 -7.19 17.28 15.21
N THR A 128 -7.24 18.31 16.06
CA THR A 128 -8.14 19.46 15.87
C THR A 128 -7.77 20.24 14.61
N ASP A 129 -6.47 20.49 14.39
CA ASP A 129 -5.97 20.97 13.10
C ASP A 129 -5.66 19.79 12.19
N GLN A 130 -6.60 19.45 11.29
CA GLN A 130 -6.47 18.29 10.41
C GLN A 130 -5.28 18.35 9.46
N LYS A 131 -4.62 19.50 9.29
CA LYS A 131 -3.40 19.63 8.48
C LYS A 131 -2.20 18.91 9.12
N THR A 132 -2.27 18.64 10.41
CA THR A 132 -1.24 17.90 11.16
C THR A 132 -1.55 16.41 11.22
N ASN A 133 -2.67 15.93 10.70
CA ASN A 133 -2.90 14.50 10.53
C ASN A 133 -1.87 13.90 9.56
N GLY A 134 -1.66 12.58 9.69
CA GLY A 134 -0.66 11.83 8.92
C GLY A 134 -0.16 10.61 9.69
N ILE A 135 0.87 9.97 9.13
CA ILE A 135 1.57 8.85 9.80
C ILE A 135 2.85 9.41 10.40
N TYR A 136 3.06 9.18 11.69
CA TYR A 136 4.18 9.74 12.45
C TYR A 136 5.03 8.66 13.09
N VAL A 137 6.32 8.97 13.27
CA VAL A 137 7.26 8.19 14.06
C VAL A 137 7.39 8.81 15.45
N VAL A 138 7.12 8.01 16.47
CA VAL A 138 7.18 8.40 17.87
C VAL A 138 8.62 8.72 18.24
N ALA A 139 8.82 9.81 18.98
CA ALA A 139 10.12 10.22 19.49
C ALA A 139 9.99 10.78 20.91
N ALA A 140 11.11 10.84 21.64
CA ALA A 140 11.16 11.54 22.92
C ALA A 140 10.95 13.06 22.76
N GLY A 141 11.45 13.61 21.65
CA GLY A 141 11.20 14.99 21.24
C GLY A 141 9.93 15.12 20.38
N ALA A 142 9.89 16.13 19.51
CA ALA A 142 8.83 16.27 18.52
C ALA A 142 8.81 15.08 17.57
N TRP A 143 7.63 14.57 17.27
CA TRP A 143 7.44 13.50 16.29
C TRP A 143 7.58 14.06 14.88
N THR A 144 8.08 13.24 13.97
CA THR A 144 8.17 13.57 12.54
C THR A 144 7.22 12.68 11.77
N ARG A 145 6.75 13.15 10.61
CA ARG A 145 6.05 12.27 9.67
C ARG A 145 6.97 11.10 9.28
N ALA A 146 6.38 9.94 9.04
CA ALA A 146 7.11 8.77 8.56
C ALA A 146 7.63 9.03 7.14
N SER A 147 8.81 8.50 6.81
CA SER A 147 9.54 8.79 5.56
C SER A 147 8.84 8.29 4.29
N ASP A 148 7.86 7.41 4.42
CA ASP A 148 7.00 6.92 3.33
C ASP A 148 5.67 7.68 3.24
N ALA A 149 5.49 8.71 4.07
CA ALA A 149 4.26 9.51 4.20
C ALA A 149 4.56 10.97 4.59
N ASP A 150 5.70 11.53 4.15
CA ASP A 150 6.14 12.89 4.49
C ASP A 150 6.01 13.89 3.33
N THR A 151 5.57 13.43 2.16
CA THR A 151 5.19 14.29 1.03
C THR A 151 3.69 14.22 0.70
N ALA A 152 3.19 15.26 0.02
CA ALA A 152 1.80 15.28 -0.46
C ALA A 152 1.48 14.13 -1.41
N ALA A 153 2.41 13.82 -2.33
CA ALA A 153 2.24 12.73 -3.29
C ALA A 153 2.18 11.36 -2.61
N GLU A 154 2.88 11.18 -1.49
CA GLU A 154 2.87 9.96 -0.71
C GLU A 154 1.60 9.77 0.10
N LEU A 155 1.01 10.84 0.61
CA LEU A 155 -0.25 10.80 1.36
C LEU A 155 -1.46 10.60 0.46
N LEU A 156 -1.38 11.02 -0.81
CA LEU A 156 -2.48 10.82 -1.77
C LEU A 156 -2.76 9.32 -1.93
N ASN A 157 -4.01 8.92 -1.64
CA ASN A 157 -4.47 7.53 -1.62
C ASN A 157 -3.66 6.60 -0.69
N ALA A 158 -2.98 7.15 0.33
CA ALA A 158 -2.22 6.36 1.29
C ALA A 158 -3.15 5.42 2.06
N ALA A 159 -2.81 4.14 2.08
CA ALA A 159 -3.51 3.14 2.89
C ALA A 159 -2.57 2.60 3.98
N VAL A 160 -3.09 2.38 5.19
CA VAL A 160 -2.29 1.91 6.31
C VAL A 160 -3.10 1.00 7.21
N PHE A 161 -2.44 -0.03 7.74
CA PHE A 161 -3.02 -0.96 8.71
C PHE A 161 -2.62 -0.58 10.13
N ALA A 162 -3.58 -0.56 11.05
CA ALA A 162 -3.36 -0.35 12.48
C ALA A 162 -3.37 -1.70 13.19
N SER A 163 -2.22 -2.07 13.77
CA SER A 163 -1.98 -3.44 14.24
C SER A 163 -2.44 -3.71 15.67
N GLN A 164 -2.58 -2.67 16.49
CA GLN A 164 -2.96 -2.78 17.90
C GLN A 164 -3.87 -1.61 18.28
N GLY A 165 -4.57 -1.77 19.39
CA GLY A 165 -5.53 -0.79 19.87
C GLY A 165 -6.60 -1.46 20.71
N THR A 166 -7.33 -0.67 21.50
CA THR A 166 -8.58 -1.10 22.13
C THR A 166 -9.77 -0.91 21.21
N GLN A 167 -9.80 0.18 20.44
CA GLN A 167 -10.89 0.54 19.54
C GLN A 167 -10.54 0.28 18.08
N PHE A 168 -9.28 0.47 17.68
CA PHE A 168 -8.85 0.43 16.28
C PHE A 168 -7.79 -0.66 16.00
N ALA A 169 -7.74 -1.71 16.83
CA ALA A 169 -6.97 -2.91 16.53
C ALA A 169 -7.46 -3.58 15.23
N ASP A 170 -6.52 -4.06 14.43
CA ASP A 170 -6.76 -4.80 13.19
C ASP A 170 -7.64 -4.06 12.16
N THR A 171 -7.50 -2.72 12.10
CA THR A 171 -8.26 -1.86 11.18
C THR A 171 -7.39 -1.34 10.04
N ALA A 172 -7.99 -1.08 8.88
CA ALA A 172 -7.31 -0.46 7.73
C ALA A 172 -7.93 0.89 7.39
N TRP A 173 -7.06 1.86 7.10
CA TRP A 173 -7.41 3.26 6.88
C TRP A 173 -6.87 3.75 5.55
N VAL A 174 -7.64 4.59 4.86
CA VAL A 174 -7.25 5.24 3.60
C VAL A 174 -7.34 6.75 3.72
N CYS A 175 -6.36 7.46 3.19
CA CYS A 175 -6.45 8.92 3.03
C CYS A 175 -7.38 9.24 1.86
N THR A 176 -8.47 9.97 2.15
CA THR A 176 -9.50 10.34 1.18
C THR A 176 -9.42 11.81 0.75
N THR A 177 -8.33 12.50 1.06
CA THR A 177 -8.13 13.89 0.63
C THR A 177 -7.65 13.92 -0.82
N ASP A 178 -8.48 14.44 -1.73
CA ASP A 178 -8.22 14.41 -3.19
C ASP A 178 -7.05 15.30 -3.65
N SER A 179 -6.74 16.36 -2.89
CA SER A 179 -5.64 17.28 -3.21
C SER A 179 -4.96 17.77 -1.93
N ILE A 180 -3.70 17.37 -1.77
CA ILE A 180 -2.92 17.62 -0.56
C ILE A 180 -1.83 18.64 -0.86
N SER A 181 -1.82 19.73 -0.10
CA SER A 181 -0.66 20.58 0.12
C SER A 181 -0.30 20.49 1.60
N LEU A 182 0.90 19.98 1.92
CA LEU A 182 1.30 19.75 3.30
C LEU A 182 1.33 21.04 4.11
N GLY A 183 0.82 20.96 5.35
CA GLY A 183 0.67 22.11 6.23
C GLY A 183 -0.46 23.08 5.84
N THR A 184 -1.18 22.82 4.75
CA THR A 184 -2.27 23.68 4.26
C THR A 184 -3.59 22.95 4.11
N SER A 185 -3.61 21.81 3.41
CA SER A 185 -4.81 20.99 3.22
C SER A 185 -5.13 20.18 4.47
N ASN A 186 -6.41 20.04 4.78
CA ASN A 186 -6.86 19.09 5.79
C ASN A 186 -6.63 17.65 5.30
N ILE A 187 -6.01 16.82 6.14
CA ILE A 187 -5.71 15.42 5.82
C ILE A 187 -6.70 14.55 6.58
N THR A 188 -7.51 13.81 5.83
CA THR A 188 -8.55 12.93 6.40
C THR A 188 -8.23 11.48 6.07
N PHE A 189 -8.23 10.64 7.12
CA PHE A 189 -8.17 9.19 7.00
C PHE A 189 -9.50 8.58 7.41
N VAL A 190 -10.02 7.67 6.58
CA VAL A 190 -11.27 6.95 6.81
C VAL A 190 -10.97 5.45 6.90
N GLN A 191 -11.57 4.78 7.86
CA GLN A 191 -11.49 3.33 7.98
C GLN A 191 -12.27 2.70 6.83
N PHE A 192 -11.66 1.75 6.12
CA PHE A 192 -12.32 1.01 5.04
C PHE A 192 -12.31 -0.50 5.25
N ALA A 193 -11.55 -1.00 6.24
CA ALA A 193 -11.58 -2.41 6.63
C ALA A 193 -11.31 -2.60 8.13
N GLY A 194 -11.60 -3.80 8.62
CA GLY A 194 -11.58 -4.16 10.04
C GLY A 194 -12.91 -3.85 10.71
N SER A 195 -13.31 -4.67 11.69
CA SER A 195 -14.52 -4.40 12.47
C SER A 195 -14.22 -3.25 13.42
N SER A 196 -14.82 -2.09 13.18
CA SER A 196 -15.09 -1.17 14.29
C SER A 196 -16.20 -1.81 15.11
N THR A 197 -16.01 -1.98 16.41
CA THR A 197 -17.13 -2.32 17.30
C THR A 197 -18.16 -1.21 17.22
N TYR A 198 -19.27 -1.46 16.53
CA TYR A 198 -20.44 -0.62 16.70
C TYR A 198 -20.88 -0.78 18.16
N LEU A 199 -20.93 0.33 18.89
CA LEU A 199 -21.37 0.30 20.28
C LEU A 199 -22.89 0.50 20.30
N GLY A 200 -23.61 -0.50 20.79
CA GLY A 200 -25.03 -0.38 21.09
C GLY A 200 -25.27 0.76 22.09
N GLY A 201 -26.20 1.66 21.76
CA GLY A 201 -26.67 2.70 22.67
C GLY A 201 -27.95 2.28 23.39
N TYR A 202 -28.63 3.24 24.03
CA TYR A 202 -29.91 2.98 24.70
C TYR A 202 -30.93 2.34 23.74
N GLY A 203 -31.33 1.09 24.05
CA GLY A 203 -32.30 0.35 23.24
C GLY A 203 -31.78 -0.20 21.91
N VAL A 204 -30.46 -0.22 21.67
CA VAL A 204 -29.83 -0.84 20.50
C VAL A 204 -28.80 -1.85 20.98
N ASP A 205 -28.99 -3.13 20.65
CA ASP A 205 -27.99 -4.17 20.85
C ASP A 205 -27.25 -4.42 19.55
N ILE A 206 -25.93 -4.59 19.66
CA ILE A 206 -25.09 -4.92 18.51
C ILE A 206 -24.32 -6.18 18.87
N THR A 207 -24.70 -7.30 18.25
CA THR A 207 -24.05 -8.61 18.42
C THR A 207 -23.48 -9.07 17.09
N GLY A 208 -22.16 -9.00 16.94
CA GLY A 208 -21.50 -9.28 15.67
C GLY A 208 -21.97 -8.29 14.59
N ASN A 209 -22.62 -8.81 13.56
CA ASN A 209 -23.18 -8.02 12.45
C ASN A 209 -24.67 -7.71 12.60
N THR A 210 -25.31 -8.20 13.67
CA THR A 210 -26.73 -7.97 13.91
C THR A 210 -26.89 -6.71 14.74
N ILE A 211 -27.62 -5.74 14.19
CA ILE A 211 -28.08 -4.56 14.91
C ILE A 211 -29.55 -4.79 15.21
N ASP A 212 -29.85 -5.03 16.49
CA ASP A 212 -31.19 -5.27 17.00
C ASP A 212 -31.60 -4.16 17.96
N LEU A 213 -32.90 -4.09 18.21
CA LEU A 213 -33.41 -3.31 19.32
C LEU A 213 -33.20 -4.11 20.60
N ASN A 214 -32.46 -3.55 21.57
CA ASN A 214 -32.36 -4.11 22.90
C ASN A 214 -33.65 -3.80 23.67
N LEU A 215 -34.51 -4.82 23.77
CA LEU A 215 -35.78 -4.76 24.51
C LEU A 215 -35.63 -5.23 25.98
N ASP A 216 -34.42 -5.61 26.41
CA ASP A 216 -34.13 -6.06 27.77
C ASP A 216 -33.77 -4.91 28.70
N GLU A 217 -33.23 -3.81 28.17
CA GLU A 217 -33.03 -2.53 28.88
C GLU A 217 -34.35 -1.74 29.07
N LEU A 218 -35.46 -2.46 29.16
CA LEU A 218 -36.80 -1.92 29.17
C LEU A 218 -37.35 -1.87 30.59
N ALA A 219 -37.28 -0.70 31.21
CA ALA A 219 -38.01 -0.45 32.44
C ALA A 219 -39.52 -0.61 32.20
N ALA A 220 -40.19 -1.26 33.15
CA ALA A 220 -41.59 -1.71 33.11
C ALA A 220 -42.63 -0.56 33.17
N ASP A 221 -42.47 0.50 32.39
CA ASP A 221 -43.47 1.57 32.29
C ASP A 221 -44.51 1.23 31.22
N THR A 222 -45.67 0.77 31.67
CA THR A 222 -46.79 0.29 30.85
C THR A 222 -47.77 1.39 30.41
N THR A 223 -47.51 2.66 30.73
CA THR A 223 -48.52 3.75 30.66
C THR A 223 -48.25 4.77 29.56
N MET A 224 -48.76 4.59 28.35
CA MET A 224 -48.56 5.56 27.24
C MET A 224 -49.07 6.97 27.61
N VAL A 225 -48.22 7.99 27.49
CA VAL A 225 -48.59 9.41 27.66
C VAL A 225 -48.43 10.15 26.34
N GLY A 226 -49.19 11.24 26.14
CA GLY A 226 -49.21 11.98 24.86
C GLY A 226 -47.89 12.63 24.43
N ALA A 227 -46.82 12.54 25.23
CA ALA A 227 -45.49 13.03 24.91
C ALA A 227 -44.55 11.95 24.29
N ASP A 228 -44.99 10.68 24.23
CA ASP A 228 -44.23 9.58 23.66
C ASP A 228 -44.30 9.63 22.11
N GLN A 229 -43.15 9.61 21.42
CA GLN A 229 -43.09 9.75 19.95
C GLN A 229 -42.75 8.44 19.22
N ILE A 230 -42.00 7.54 19.83
CA ILE A 230 -41.68 6.22 19.28
C ILE A 230 -41.95 5.18 20.37
N VAL A 231 -42.76 4.18 20.04
CA VAL A 231 -43.13 3.05 20.92
C VAL A 231 -42.72 1.76 20.23
N PHE A 232 -41.76 1.05 20.82
CA PHE A 232 -41.44 -0.31 20.40
C PHE A 232 -42.32 -1.28 21.20
N ILE A 233 -43.18 -2.03 20.51
CA ILE A 233 -44.08 -3.01 21.12
C ILE A 233 -43.56 -4.40 20.82
N ASP A 234 -43.13 -5.14 21.84
CA ASP A 234 -42.88 -6.58 21.71
C ASP A 234 -44.09 -7.37 22.21
N ILE A 235 -44.70 -8.12 21.28
CA ILE A 235 -45.87 -8.98 21.51
C ILE A 235 -45.45 -10.47 21.55
N SER A 236 -44.15 -10.77 21.35
CA SER A 236 -43.66 -12.15 21.27
C SER A 236 -43.49 -12.83 22.64
N ALA A 237 -43.41 -12.07 23.73
CA ALA A 237 -43.44 -12.58 25.08
C ALA A 237 -44.87 -13.01 25.47
N THR A 238 -45.04 -14.28 25.85
CA THR A 238 -46.32 -14.82 26.33
C THR A 238 -46.77 -14.08 27.59
N GLY A 239 -47.69 -13.12 27.42
CA GLY A 239 -48.55 -12.61 28.50
C GLY A 239 -48.28 -11.20 29.01
N THR A 240 -47.28 -10.45 28.52
CA THR A 240 -47.18 -9.00 28.83
C THR A 240 -46.48 -8.26 27.71
N ALA A 241 -47.18 -7.30 27.09
CA ALA A 241 -46.58 -6.43 26.10
C ALA A 241 -45.51 -5.56 26.78
N ARG A 242 -44.30 -5.61 26.23
CA ARG A 242 -43.13 -4.84 26.66
C ARG A 242 -43.05 -3.59 25.77
N PHE A 243 -43.06 -2.39 26.36
CA PHE A 243 -42.98 -1.10 25.64
C PHE A 243 -41.77 -0.24 26.01
N LYS A 244 -40.97 0.23 25.04
CA LYS A 244 -39.96 1.31 25.27
C LYS A 244 -40.51 2.61 24.73
N LYS A 245 -40.58 3.62 25.59
CA LYS A 245 -40.97 4.97 25.20
C LYS A 245 -39.71 5.77 24.94
N ILE A 246 -39.64 6.38 23.77
CA ILE A 246 -38.71 7.47 23.54
C ILE A 246 -39.53 8.75 23.55
N THR A 247 -39.37 9.56 24.60
CA THR A 247 -39.91 10.92 24.64
C THR A 247 -39.15 11.77 23.64
N ARG A 248 -39.80 12.80 23.10
CA ARG A 248 -39.14 13.76 22.18
C ARG A 248 -37.82 14.28 22.76
N ASP A 249 -37.82 14.63 24.05
CA ASP A 249 -36.67 15.23 24.71
C ASP A 249 -35.50 14.23 24.83
N ASN A 250 -35.79 12.95 25.10
CA ASN A 250 -34.75 11.90 25.15
C ASN A 250 -34.19 11.59 23.75
N PHE A 251 -35.03 11.62 22.71
CA PHE A 251 -34.59 11.42 21.33
C PHE A 251 -33.64 12.55 20.88
N LEU A 252 -34.04 13.80 21.10
CA LEU A 252 -33.24 14.98 20.72
C LEU A 252 -31.92 15.02 21.49
N THR A 253 -31.93 14.69 22.78
CA THR A 253 -30.72 14.63 23.61
C THR A 253 -29.76 13.52 23.15
N GLY A 254 -30.29 12.34 22.79
CA GLY A 254 -29.49 11.23 22.26
C GLY A 254 -28.85 11.52 20.91
N LEU A 255 -29.46 12.39 20.10
CA LEU A 255 -28.92 12.88 18.82
C LEU A 255 -28.02 14.12 18.98
N GLY A 256 -27.84 14.64 20.20
CA GLY A 256 -27.04 15.85 20.46
C GLY A 256 -27.70 17.16 19.98
N ILE A 257 -29.01 17.15 19.71
CA ILE A 257 -29.77 18.32 19.27
C ILE A 257 -30.33 19.01 20.51
N THR A 258 -29.70 20.11 20.94
CA THR A 258 -30.05 20.83 22.18
C THR A 258 -31.09 21.93 22.02
N SER A 259 -31.51 22.27 20.79
CA SER A 259 -32.62 23.19 20.55
C SER A 259 -33.22 22.98 19.17
N ASP A 260 -34.53 22.76 19.13
CA ASP A 260 -35.34 22.78 17.91
C ASP A 260 -36.02 24.15 17.85
N THR A 261 -35.59 25.01 16.93
CA THR A 261 -36.38 26.15 16.44
C THR A 261 -36.79 25.86 15.02
#